data_AF-A0ABD1CER7-F1
#
_entry.id   AF-A0ABD1CER7-F1
#
_cell.length_a   1.000
_cell.length_b   1.000
_cell.length_c   1.000
_cell.angle_alpha   90.00
_cell.angle_beta   90.00
_cell.angle_gamma   90.00
#
_symmetry.space_group_name_H-M   'P 1'
#
loop_
_entity.id
_entity.type
_entity.pdbx_description
1 polymer ?
#
loop_
_entity_poly.entity_id
_entity_poly.type
_entity_poly.pdbx_seq_one_letter_code
_entity_poly.pdbx_strand_id
1 'polypeptide(L)'
;MRPEVKVKREIRLSSAGLIHTYFGEEVNRKILERNSNPEEELMELITAFRCKGEPKYTSARVSHFNPAWNEAADYAEDVAKCFEKVKAYVGAEFIDKVLYYANRWWPARAIVEKAVRNRLEEHLYELEGEHGIGGLPKYVIMILARKWRGERDDKLEEISGIEGANFCHQTGFNGGNRTREGTLRMAVGD
;
A
#
# COMPACT_ATOMS: atom_id res chain seq x y z
N MET A 1 -13.36 -5.18 -19.94
CA MET A 1 -14.72 -5.77 -19.85
C MET A 1 -15.46 -5.00 -18.75
N ARG A 2 -16.49 -4.20 -19.06
CA ARG A 2 -17.22 -3.41 -18.02
C ARG A 2 -17.77 -4.39 -16.98
N PRO A 3 -17.44 -4.29 -15.68
CA PRO A 3 -18.16 -5.07 -14.70
C PRO A 3 -19.59 -4.55 -14.72
N GLU A 4 -20.51 -5.37 -15.24
CA GLU A 4 -21.92 -5.06 -15.21
C GLU A 4 -22.28 -4.70 -13.77
N VAL A 5 -22.65 -3.43 -13.55
CA VAL A 5 -23.13 -2.93 -12.27
C VAL A 5 -24.55 -3.48 -12.05
N LYS A 6 -24.65 -4.80 -11.91
CA LYS A 6 -25.85 -5.58 -11.58
C LYS A 6 -25.83 -6.05 -10.12
N VAL A 7 -25.11 -5.35 -9.27
CA VAL A 7 -25.27 -5.48 -7.82
C VAL A 7 -25.81 -4.16 -7.33
N LYS A 8 -27.05 -4.18 -6.84
CA LYS A 8 -27.67 -3.11 -6.06
C LYS A 8 -26.79 -2.91 -4.80
N ARG A 9 -25.67 -2.20 -4.95
CA ARG A 9 -24.83 -1.84 -3.81
C ARG A 9 -25.47 -0.63 -3.17
N GLU A 10 -25.92 -0.80 -1.94
CA GLU A 10 -26.38 0.23 -1.01
C GLU A 10 -25.27 1.23 -0.61
N ILE A 11 -24.22 1.36 -1.43
CA ILE A 11 -23.08 2.24 -1.16
C ILE A 11 -23.40 3.58 -1.82
N ARG A 12 -23.80 4.55 -1.01
CA ARG A 12 -23.87 5.96 -1.45
C ARG A 12 -22.45 6.41 -1.76
N LEU A 13 -22.08 6.40 -3.04
CA LEU A 13 -20.82 6.99 -3.50
C LEU A 13 -20.88 8.51 -3.29
N SER A 14 -19.76 9.09 -2.85
CA SER A 14 -19.59 10.54 -2.87
C SER A 14 -19.65 11.06 -4.33
N SER A 15 -19.87 12.37 -4.51
CA SER A 15 -19.84 12.99 -5.85
C SER A 15 -18.52 12.69 -6.60
N ALA A 16 -17.40 12.69 -5.87
CA ALA A 16 -16.09 12.27 -6.40
C ALA A 16 -16.05 10.76 -6.75
N GLY A 17 -16.67 9.90 -5.92
CA GLY A 17 -16.80 8.47 -6.18
C GLY A 17 -17.62 8.15 -7.43
N LEU A 18 -18.69 8.92 -7.68
CA LEU A 18 -19.49 8.83 -8.91
C LEU A 18 -18.67 9.24 -10.13
N ILE A 19 -18.03 10.42 -10.09
CA ILE A 19 -17.18 10.90 -11.20
C ILE A 19 -16.12 9.85 -11.54
N HIS A 20 -15.46 9.26 -10.54
CA HIS A 20 -14.47 8.23 -10.77
C HIS A 20 -15.06 6.94 -11.35
N THR A 21 -16.24 6.52 -10.91
CA THR A 21 -16.90 5.31 -11.41
C THR A 21 -17.26 5.42 -12.89
N TYR A 22 -17.68 6.60 -13.35
CA TYR A 22 -18.10 6.81 -14.73
C TYR A 22 -16.98 7.30 -15.66
N PHE A 23 -16.06 8.13 -15.15
CA PHE A 23 -15.03 8.80 -15.96
C PHE A 23 -13.60 8.48 -15.54
N GLY A 24 -13.39 7.75 -14.44
CA GLY A 24 -12.07 7.48 -13.88
C GLY A 24 -11.16 6.71 -14.84
N GLU A 25 -11.69 5.72 -15.56
CA GLU A 25 -10.94 4.97 -16.55
C GLU A 25 -10.47 5.86 -17.71
N GLU A 26 -11.34 6.70 -18.27
CA GLU A 26 -10.99 7.62 -19.35
C GLU A 26 -9.94 8.65 -18.90
N VAL A 27 -10.09 9.18 -17.68
CA VAL A 27 -9.13 10.12 -17.11
C VAL A 27 -7.78 9.46 -16.89
N ASN A 28 -7.74 8.26 -16.29
CA ASN A 28 -6.52 7.49 -16.08
C ASN A 28 -5.84 7.17 -17.42
N ARG A 29 -6.62 6.76 -18.43
CA ARG A 29 -6.14 6.43 -19.77
C ARG A 29 -5.46 7.65 -20.40
N LYS A 30 -6.11 8.82 -20.39
CA LYS A 30 -5.52 10.07 -20.91
C LYS A 30 -4.27 10.50 -20.15
N ILE A 31 -4.19 10.28 -18.84
CA ILE A 31 -2.99 10.56 -18.06
C ILE A 31 -1.86 9.63 -18.48
N LEU A 32 -2.13 8.33 -18.57
CA LEU A 32 -1.13 7.34 -18.91
C LEU A 32 -0.67 7.47 -20.36
N GLU A 33 -1.56 7.58 -21.34
CA GLU A 33 -1.20 7.78 -22.77
C GLU A 33 -0.25 8.97 -22.99
N ARG A 34 -0.34 10.01 -22.16
CA ARG A 34 0.52 11.19 -22.23
C ARG A 34 1.89 11.00 -21.57
N ASN A 35 2.07 9.99 -20.73
CA ASN A 35 3.23 9.86 -19.84
C ASN A 35 3.90 8.48 -19.83
N SER A 36 3.22 7.43 -20.30
CA SER A 36 3.61 6.00 -20.25
C SER A 36 2.84 5.19 -21.32
N ASN A 37 3.25 3.95 -21.62
CA ASN A 37 2.43 3.02 -22.42
C ASN A 37 1.84 1.94 -21.49
N PRO A 38 0.58 2.07 -21.02
CA PRO A 38 0.06 1.21 -19.98
C PRO A 38 -0.45 -0.13 -20.52
N GLU A 39 -0.18 -1.21 -19.77
CA GLU A 39 -0.85 -2.51 -19.95
C GLU A 39 -2.29 -2.46 -19.42
N GLU A 40 -3.20 -3.23 -20.01
CA GLU A 40 -4.63 -3.24 -19.63
C GLU A 40 -4.85 -3.63 -18.15
N GLU A 41 -4.02 -4.54 -17.62
CA GLU A 41 -4.10 -4.99 -16.22
C GLU A 41 -3.72 -3.88 -15.22
N LEU A 42 -2.77 -3.01 -15.59
CA LEU A 42 -2.41 -1.83 -14.81
C LEU A 42 -3.59 -0.85 -14.72
N MET A 43 -4.33 -0.69 -15.82
CA MET A 43 -5.50 0.19 -15.89
C MET A 43 -6.64 -0.27 -14.98
N GLU A 44 -6.93 -1.57 -14.96
CA GLU A 44 -7.92 -2.15 -14.06
C GLU A 44 -7.52 -1.97 -12.59
N LEU A 45 -6.24 -2.17 -12.28
CA LEU A 45 -5.72 -2.03 -10.92
C LEU A 45 -5.78 -0.59 -10.39
N ILE A 46 -5.30 0.39 -11.16
CA ILE A 46 -5.32 1.81 -10.76
C ILE A 46 -6.77 2.26 -10.48
N THR A 47 -7.70 1.80 -11.32
CA THR A 47 -9.13 2.10 -11.19
C THR A 47 -9.72 1.43 -9.94
N ALA A 48 -9.32 0.21 -9.61
CA ALA A 48 -9.80 -0.52 -8.44
C ALA A 48 -9.27 0.05 -7.10
N PHE A 49 -8.02 0.52 -7.05
CA PHE A 49 -7.38 0.94 -5.79
C PHE A 49 -8.04 2.19 -5.19
N ARG A 50 -8.51 3.11 -6.03
CA ARG A 50 -9.16 4.35 -5.56
C ARG A 50 -10.58 4.13 -5.04
N CYS A 51 -11.26 3.07 -5.49
CA CYS A 51 -12.59 2.70 -4.99
C CYS A 51 -12.57 2.14 -3.56
N LYS A 52 -11.40 1.74 -3.02
CA LYS A 52 -11.27 1.19 -1.65
C LYS A 52 -10.51 2.09 -0.68
N GLY A 53 -9.75 3.07 -1.17
CA GLY A 53 -9.01 4.01 -0.35
C GLY A 53 -9.38 5.44 -0.71
N GLU A 54 -10.41 6.00 -0.08
CA GLU A 54 -10.50 7.45 -0.02
C GLU A 54 -9.20 7.96 0.61
N PRO A 55 -8.53 8.99 0.05
CA PRO A 55 -7.52 9.69 0.80
C PRO A 55 -8.25 10.40 1.94
N LYS A 56 -8.18 9.82 3.14
CA LYS A 56 -8.83 10.24 4.39
C LYS A 56 -8.54 11.69 4.84
N TYR A 57 -7.83 12.48 4.04
CA TYR A 57 -7.30 13.80 4.39
C TYR A 57 -7.47 14.85 3.27
N THR A 58 -8.35 14.65 2.30
CA THR A 58 -8.57 15.63 1.22
C THR A 58 -9.34 16.85 1.68
N SER A 59 -10.42 16.70 2.46
CA SER A 59 -11.25 17.82 2.91
C SER A 59 -10.50 18.83 3.77
N ALA A 60 -9.70 18.37 4.73
CA ALA A 60 -8.89 19.24 5.59
C ALA A 60 -7.81 20.00 4.81
N ARG A 61 -7.17 19.38 3.82
CA ARG A 61 -6.14 20.07 3.01
C ARG A 61 -6.78 21.07 2.04
N VAL A 62 -7.93 20.71 1.47
CA VAL A 62 -8.70 21.60 0.59
C VAL A 62 -9.25 22.81 1.35
N SER A 63 -9.68 22.65 2.61
CA SER A 63 -10.25 23.77 3.38
C SER A 63 -9.25 24.89 3.68
N HIS A 64 -7.94 24.62 3.66
CA HIS A 64 -6.92 25.66 3.84
C HIS A 64 -6.86 26.66 2.67
N PHE A 65 -7.46 26.33 1.52
CA PHE A 65 -7.55 27.25 0.40
C PHE A 65 -8.77 28.16 0.49
N ASN A 66 -9.70 27.93 1.42
CA ASN A 66 -10.86 28.80 1.59
C ASN A 66 -10.44 30.13 2.25
N PRO A 67 -11.05 31.27 1.85
CA PRO A 67 -10.84 32.54 2.54
C PRO A 67 -11.17 32.44 4.04
N ALA A 68 -10.48 33.23 4.86
CA ALA A 68 -10.83 33.32 6.27
C ALA A 68 -12.18 34.03 6.45
N TRP A 69 -12.92 33.67 7.51
CA TRP A 69 -14.25 34.23 7.77
C TRP A 69 -14.27 35.76 7.98
N ASN A 70 -13.11 36.34 8.31
CA ASN A 70 -12.92 37.75 8.62
C ASN A 70 -12.19 38.53 7.51
N GLU A 71 -11.92 37.92 6.36
CA GLU A 71 -11.37 38.61 5.20
C GLU A 71 -12.52 39.26 4.39
N ALA A 72 -12.30 40.50 3.93
CA ALA A 72 -13.23 41.15 3.01
C ALA A 72 -13.11 40.46 1.64
N ALA A 73 -13.90 39.41 1.44
CA ALA A 73 -13.91 38.63 0.21
C ALA A 73 -15.12 39.01 -0.65
N ASP A 74 -14.90 39.21 -1.95
CA ASP A 74 -15.99 39.05 -2.91
C ASP A 74 -16.23 37.54 -3.04
N TYR A 75 -17.27 37.08 -2.35
CA TYR A 75 -17.55 35.66 -2.19
C TYR A 75 -17.60 34.91 -3.53
N ALA A 76 -18.05 35.54 -4.62
CA ALA A 76 -18.13 34.87 -5.91
C ALA A 76 -16.76 34.77 -6.60
N GLU A 77 -15.99 35.85 -6.62
CA GLU A 77 -14.70 35.91 -7.31
C GLU A 77 -13.60 35.16 -6.55
N ASP A 78 -13.55 35.31 -5.23
CA ASP A 78 -12.50 34.71 -4.40
C ASP A 78 -12.70 33.20 -4.25
N VAL A 79 -13.95 32.73 -4.14
CA VAL A 79 -14.23 31.28 -4.13
C VAL A 79 -13.84 30.63 -5.46
N ALA A 80 -14.08 31.29 -6.60
CA ALA A 80 -13.67 30.78 -7.91
C ALA A 80 -12.14 30.68 -8.02
N LYS A 81 -11.39 31.69 -7.55
CA LYS A 81 -9.91 31.65 -7.50
C LYS A 81 -9.41 30.52 -6.61
N CYS A 82 -10.02 30.32 -5.45
CA CYS A 82 -9.67 29.23 -4.54
C CYS A 82 -9.96 27.86 -5.15
N PHE A 83 -11.08 27.72 -5.86
CA PHE A 83 -11.43 26.50 -6.57
C PHE A 83 -10.39 26.13 -7.64
N GLU A 84 -9.92 27.09 -8.44
CA GLU A 84 -8.88 26.81 -9.44
C GLU A 84 -7.53 26.40 -8.81
N LYS A 85 -7.14 27.04 -7.69
CA LYS A 85 -5.95 26.63 -6.93
C LYS A 85 -6.08 25.20 -6.40
N VAL A 86 -7.23 24.87 -5.81
CA VAL A 86 -7.54 23.53 -5.29
C VAL A 86 -7.53 22.50 -6.41
N LYS A 87 -8.15 22.81 -7.56
CA LYS A 87 -8.16 21.93 -8.73
C LYS A 87 -6.74 21.62 -9.20
N ALA A 88 -5.89 22.63 -9.30
CA ALA A 88 -4.50 22.42 -9.70
C ALA A 88 -3.74 21.55 -8.67
N TYR A 89 -3.89 21.84 -7.38
CA TYR A 89 -3.24 21.09 -6.30
C TYR A 89 -3.68 19.61 -6.25
N VAL A 90 -4.99 19.36 -6.16
CA VAL A 90 -5.54 17.99 -6.09
C VAL A 90 -5.32 17.26 -7.41
N GLY A 91 -5.38 17.96 -8.54
CA GLY A 91 -5.08 17.42 -9.85
C GLY A 91 -3.64 16.91 -9.94
N ALA A 92 -2.67 17.68 -9.45
CA ALA A 92 -1.27 17.27 -9.39
C ALA A 92 -1.08 16.03 -8.50
N GLU A 93 -1.64 16.03 -7.28
CA GLU A 93 -1.55 14.85 -6.39
C GLU A 93 -2.14 13.58 -7.04
N PHE A 94 -3.23 13.75 -7.78
CA PHE A 94 -3.87 12.64 -8.46
C PHE A 94 -3.01 12.11 -9.61
N ILE A 95 -2.47 12.99 -10.46
CA ILE A 95 -1.56 12.62 -11.54
C ILE A 95 -0.33 11.90 -10.97
N ASP A 96 0.30 12.45 -9.94
CA ASP A 96 1.46 11.85 -9.27
C ASP A 96 1.17 10.44 -8.77
N LYS A 97 -0.03 10.19 -8.23
CA LYS A 97 -0.43 8.85 -7.79
C LYS A 97 -0.62 7.89 -8.95
N VAL A 98 -1.26 8.31 -10.03
CA VAL A 98 -1.43 7.48 -11.24
C VAL A 98 -0.05 7.11 -11.81
N LEU A 99 0.84 8.10 -11.94
CA LEU A 99 2.21 7.90 -12.44
C LEU A 99 3.08 7.07 -11.49
N TYR A 100 2.90 7.21 -10.17
CA TYR A 100 3.56 6.35 -9.18
C TYR A 100 3.22 4.88 -9.42
N TYR A 101 1.94 4.56 -9.63
CA TYR A 101 1.54 3.18 -9.89
C TYR A 101 2.11 2.67 -11.21
N ALA A 102 2.01 3.46 -12.27
CA ALA A 102 2.48 3.05 -13.59
C ALA A 102 4.01 2.89 -13.67
N ASN A 103 4.77 3.83 -13.12
CA ASN A 103 6.20 3.92 -13.37
C ASN A 103 7.06 3.37 -12.23
N ARG A 104 6.49 3.16 -11.03
CA ARG A 104 7.25 2.64 -9.86
C ARG A 104 6.68 1.34 -9.34
N TRP A 105 5.39 1.33 -9.00
CA TRP A 105 4.78 0.16 -8.40
C TRP A 105 4.63 -1.00 -9.39
N TRP A 106 4.20 -0.73 -10.62
CA TRP A 106 3.99 -1.76 -11.65
C TRP A 106 5.29 -2.48 -12.03
N PRO A 107 6.40 -1.80 -12.36
CA PRO A 107 7.65 -2.50 -12.66
C PRO A 107 8.20 -3.27 -11.44
N ALA A 108 7.95 -2.80 -10.22
CA ALA A 108 8.38 -3.50 -9.01
C ALA A 108 7.69 -4.86 -8.84
N ARG A 109 6.50 -5.08 -9.41
CA ARG A 109 5.81 -6.39 -9.39
C ARG A 109 6.70 -7.49 -9.96
N ALA A 110 7.36 -7.25 -11.09
CA ALA A 110 8.23 -8.24 -11.72
C ALA A 110 9.44 -8.60 -10.83
N ILE A 111 9.97 -7.63 -10.10
CA ILE A 111 11.06 -7.85 -9.13
C ILE A 111 10.57 -8.73 -7.98
N VAL A 112 9.42 -8.40 -7.40
CA VAL A 112 8.82 -9.19 -6.31
C VAL A 112 8.46 -10.59 -6.78
N GLU A 113 7.89 -10.74 -7.97
CA GLU A 113 7.56 -12.04 -8.56
C GLU A 113 8.81 -12.90 -8.74
N LYS A 114 9.89 -12.34 -9.30
CA LYS A 114 11.17 -13.03 -9.43
C LYS A 114 11.72 -13.45 -8.06
N ALA A 115 11.71 -12.55 -7.09
CA ALA A 115 12.19 -12.84 -5.72
C ALA A 115 11.37 -13.95 -5.07
N VAL A 116 10.04 -13.93 -5.21
CA VAL A 116 9.15 -14.99 -4.70
C VAL A 116 9.44 -16.31 -5.40
N ARG A 117 9.64 -16.32 -6.71
CA ARG A 117 9.93 -17.55 -7.46
C ARG A 117 11.26 -18.17 -7.04
N ASN A 118 12.30 -17.34 -6.88
CA ASN A 118 13.65 -17.77 -6.54
C ASN A 118 13.89 -17.87 -5.02
N ARG A 119 12.85 -17.69 -4.19
CA ARG A 119 12.98 -17.64 -2.73
C ARG A 119 13.61 -18.88 -2.09
N LEU A 120 13.66 -19.99 -2.83
CA LEU A 120 14.26 -21.27 -2.40
C LEU A 120 15.64 -21.53 -3.03
N GLU A 121 16.04 -20.76 -4.05
CA GLU A 121 17.27 -20.94 -4.82
C GLU A 121 18.40 -20.03 -4.34
N GLU A 122 18.11 -18.74 -4.07
CA GLU A 122 19.08 -17.82 -3.48
C GLU A 122 18.96 -17.86 -1.96
N HIS A 123 19.77 -18.71 -1.32
CA HIS A 123 19.65 -18.88 0.11
C HIS A 123 20.51 -17.88 0.87
N LEU A 124 19.85 -16.97 1.59
CA LEU A 124 20.47 -15.97 2.47
C LEU A 124 21.58 -16.57 3.37
N TYR A 125 21.46 -17.86 3.72
CA TYR A 125 22.36 -18.57 4.62
C TYR A 125 23.67 -19.03 3.97
N GLU A 126 23.70 -19.29 2.67
CA GLU A 126 24.95 -19.56 1.96
C GLU A 126 25.81 -18.30 1.96
N LEU A 127 25.20 -17.15 1.67
CA LEU A 127 25.82 -15.82 1.79
C LEU A 127 26.29 -15.52 3.22
N GLU A 128 25.55 -15.94 4.25
CA GLU A 128 25.98 -15.76 5.64
C GLU A 128 27.25 -16.55 5.99
N GLY A 129 27.37 -17.76 5.44
CA GLY A 129 28.56 -18.59 5.56
C GLY A 129 29.76 -17.94 4.86
N GLU A 130 29.56 -17.43 3.64
CA GLU A 130 30.57 -16.70 2.87
C GLU A 130 31.04 -15.42 3.56
N HIS A 131 30.14 -14.72 4.27
CA HIS A 131 30.44 -13.46 4.94
C HIS A 131 30.80 -13.60 6.44
N GLY A 132 30.79 -14.81 7.00
CA GLY A 132 31.14 -15.05 8.40
C GLY A 132 30.18 -14.42 9.42
N ILE A 133 28.92 -14.17 9.04
CA ILE A 133 27.89 -13.50 9.87
C ILE A 133 26.87 -14.46 10.48
N GLY A 134 27.26 -15.72 10.66
CA GLY A 134 26.44 -16.74 11.32
C GLY A 134 26.05 -16.37 12.76
N GLY A 135 24.92 -16.89 13.23
CA GLY A 135 24.45 -16.71 14.61
C GLY A 135 23.67 -15.42 14.90
N LEU A 136 23.53 -14.51 13.92
CA LEU A 136 22.64 -13.36 14.05
C LEU A 136 21.16 -13.79 13.99
N PRO A 137 20.27 -13.14 14.77
CA PRO A 137 18.83 -13.39 14.69
C PRO A 137 18.30 -13.19 13.28
N LYS A 138 17.52 -14.16 12.82
CA LYS A 138 16.85 -14.17 11.53
C LYS A 138 15.45 -13.60 11.71
N TYR A 139 15.06 -12.73 10.80
CA TYR A 139 13.75 -12.09 10.85
C TYR A 139 12.79 -12.82 9.92
N VAL A 140 11.60 -13.10 10.43
CA VAL A 140 10.45 -13.52 9.63
C VAL A 140 9.52 -12.32 9.47
N ILE A 141 9.20 -11.98 8.23
CA ILE A 141 8.22 -10.93 7.89
C ILE A 141 7.00 -11.62 7.29
N MET A 142 6.07 -12.01 8.16
CA MET A 142 4.80 -12.64 7.80
C MET A 142 3.79 -12.38 8.93
N ILE A 143 2.50 -12.67 8.71
CA ILE A 143 1.48 -12.59 9.75
C ILE A 143 1.66 -13.75 10.74
N LEU A 144 2.28 -13.45 11.87
CA LEU A 144 2.55 -14.41 12.94
C LEU A 144 1.31 -14.65 13.83
N ALA A 145 1.30 -15.82 14.48
CA ALA A 145 0.21 -16.30 15.33
C ALA A 145 -0.15 -15.29 16.43
N ARG A 146 -1.46 -15.11 16.69
CA ARG A 146 -1.95 -14.12 17.66
C ARG A 146 -1.36 -14.34 19.06
N LYS A 147 -1.18 -15.59 19.48
CA LYS A 147 -0.59 -15.99 20.77
C LYS A 147 0.84 -15.49 20.98
N TRP A 148 1.58 -15.20 19.91
CA TRP A 148 2.98 -14.75 19.98
C TRP A 148 3.12 -13.24 20.08
N ARG A 149 2.07 -12.48 19.73
CA ARG A 149 2.19 -11.04 19.47
C ARG A 149 2.54 -10.25 20.73
N GLY A 150 3.66 -9.54 20.67
CA GLY A 150 4.17 -8.76 21.80
C GLY A 150 5.04 -9.55 22.76
N GLU A 151 5.16 -10.87 22.56
CA GLU A 151 5.99 -11.75 23.37
C GLU A 151 7.44 -11.77 22.87
N ARG A 152 8.37 -12.03 23.80
CA ARG A 152 9.81 -12.03 23.56
C ARG A 152 10.52 -13.12 24.36
N ASP A 153 11.70 -13.47 23.87
CA ASP A 153 12.67 -14.36 24.48
C ASP A 153 12.02 -15.64 25.04
N ASP A 154 12.37 -16.06 26.25
CA ASP A 154 11.95 -17.32 26.87
C ASP A 154 10.43 -17.53 26.84
N LYS A 155 9.64 -16.45 27.04
CA LYS A 155 8.18 -16.53 27.03
C LYS A 155 7.63 -16.81 25.63
N LEU A 156 8.25 -16.23 24.59
CA LEU A 156 7.86 -16.53 23.22
C LEU A 156 8.26 -17.96 22.85
N GLU A 157 9.46 -18.38 23.24
CA GLU A 157 9.95 -19.74 23.01
C GLU A 157 9.03 -20.79 23.66
N GLU A 158 8.59 -20.56 24.91
CA GLU A 158 7.62 -21.42 25.62
C GLU A 158 6.27 -21.49 24.91
N ILE A 159 5.67 -20.34 24.56
CA ILE A 159 4.32 -20.28 23.94
C ILE A 159 4.33 -20.83 22.51
N SER A 160 5.44 -20.66 21.79
CA SER A 160 5.60 -21.13 20.43
C SER A 160 6.02 -22.60 20.35
N GLY A 161 6.75 -23.12 21.34
CA GLY A 161 7.45 -24.40 21.23
C GLY A 161 8.60 -24.36 20.20
N ILE A 162 9.04 -23.16 19.83
CA ILE A 162 10.04 -22.94 18.80
C ILE A 162 11.33 -22.44 19.45
N GLU A 163 12.29 -23.36 19.61
CA GLU A 163 13.63 -23.06 20.10
C GLU A 163 14.26 -21.85 19.37
N GLY A 164 14.85 -20.95 20.16
CA GLY A 164 15.52 -19.75 19.69
C GLY A 164 14.60 -18.60 19.28
N ALA A 165 13.29 -18.67 19.54
CA ALA A 165 12.35 -17.59 19.22
C ALA A 165 12.64 -16.36 20.10
N ASN A 166 12.93 -15.21 19.49
CA ASN A 166 13.46 -14.05 20.21
C ASN A 166 12.43 -12.92 20.43
N PHE A 167 11.57 -12.65 19.46
CA PHE A 167 10.51 -11.66 19.57
C PHE A 167 9.44 -11.87 18.50
N CYS A 168 8.23 -11.42 18.81
CA CYS A 168 7.17 -11.22 17.84
C CYS A 168 6.53 -9.85 18.11
N HIS A 169 6.41 -9.02 17.07
CA HIS A 169 5.85 -7.69 17.22
C HIS A 169 4.38 -7.74 17.61
N GLN A 170 3.88 -6.69 18.28
CA GLN A 170 2.52 -6.63 18.81
C GLN A 170 1.42 -6.79 17.74
N THR A 171 1.71 -6.39 16.50
CA THR A 171 0.78 -6.60 15.38
C THR A 171 0.96 -7.96 14.70
N GLY A 172 2.05 -8.66 15.01
CA GLY A 172 2.46 -9.90 14.37
C GLY A 172 2.97 -9.72 12.94
N PHE A 173 3.39 -8.53 12.52
CA PHE A 173 3.91 -8.31 11.15
C PHE A 173 5.34 -8.84 10.97
N ASN A 174 6.11 -8.92 12.06
CA ASN A 174 7.45 -9.46 12.07
C ASN A 174 7.75 -10.17 13.39
N GLY A 175 8.73 -11.05 13.34
CA GLY A 175 9.34 -11.67 14.50
C GLY A 175 10.73 -12.15 14.14
N GLY A 176 11.40 -12.81 15.08
CA GLY A 176 12.69 -13.41 14.79
C GLY A 176 12.96 -14.69 15.55
N ASN A 177 13.98 -15.39 15.06
CA ASN A 177 14.52 -16.59 15.69
C ASN A 177 16.05 -16.62 15.50
N ARG A 178 16.78 -17.19 16.45
CA ARG A 178 18.24 -17.36 16.36
C ARG A 178 18.64 -18.43 15.34
N THR A 179 17.71 -19.28 14.93
CA THR A 179 17.94 -20.38 14.00
C THR A 179 17.09 -20.25 12.75
N ARG A 180 17.59 -20.81 11.65
CA ARG A 180 16.86 -20.96 10.40
C ARG A 180 15.60 -21.79 10.57
N GLU A 181 15.76 -22.95 11.18
CA GLU A 181 14.69 -23.92 11.35
C GLU A 181 13.56 -23.34 12.20
N GLY A 182 13.91 -22.63 13.27
CA GLY A 182 12.95 -21.91 14.09
C GLY A 182 12.23 -20.80 13.31
N THR A 183 12.94 -20.05 12.47
CA THR A 183 12.33 -19.02 11.60
C THR A 183 11.34 -19.61 10.62
N LEU A 184 11.66 -20.75 10.01
CA LEU A 184 10.76 -21.46 9.09
C LEU A 184 9.52 -21.98 9.82
N ARG A 185 9.68 -22.59 11.00
CA ARG A 185 8.55 -23.00 11.84
C ARG A 185 7.67 -21.82 12.24
N MET A 186 8.27 -20.67 12.57
CA MET A 186 7.52 -19.44 12.86
C MET A 186 6.75 -18.94 11.63
N ALA A 187 7.28 -19.11 10.41
CA ALA A 187 6.62 -18.70 9.18
C ALA A 187 5.46 -19.62 8.78
N VAL A 188 5.60 -20.93 9.01
CA VAL A 188 4.57 -21.93 8.66
C VAL A 188 3.41 -21.92 9.67
N GLY A 189 3.71 -21.63 10.95
CA GLY A 189 2.69 -21.40 11.97
C GLY A 189 1.93 -22.65 12.36
N ASP A 190 2.61 -23.60 13.00
CA ASP A 190 1.99 -24.74 13.70
C ASP A 190 1.44 -24.34 15.09
#